data_AF-A0A959M375-F1
#
_entry.id   AF-A0A959M375-F1
#
_cell.length_a   1.000
_cell.length_b   1.000
_cell.length_c   1.000
_cell.angle_alpha   90.00
_cell.angle_beta   90.00
_cell.angle_gamma   90.00
#
_symmetry.space_group_name_H-M   'P 1'
#
loop_
_entity.id
_entity.type
_entity.pdbx_description
1 polymer ?
#
loop_
_entity_poly.entity_id
_entity_poly.type
_entity_poly.pdbx_seq_one_letter_code
_entity_poly.pdbx_strand_id
1 'polypeptide(L)'
;MRVRVWSPDAGTPIRLKVEDANDPTKSVETETSTTVAMDWETLEFDFNNEVAGTAPLNMTYAYSKASIFFNFGTTGMDAGVKIYFWDDVEFVSGGGGLAQIDLPVTFEDANVDYTLTDFGGNASSIVEDPTDPTNTVGQSVKTDAAELWAGTTMGTTGFATVIPFTASNTTMSVRVWSPDAGTPIRLKVEDANDPTKSVETETLTTAAMS
;
A
#
# COMPACT_ATOMS: atom_id res chain seq x y z
N MET A 1 1.74 -11.14 -0.92
CA MET A 1 1.89 -11.04 -2.38
C MET A 1 0.55 -11.32 -3.03
N ARG A 2 0.26 -10.75 -4.20
CA ARG A 2 -0.93 -11.08 -5.00
C ARG A 2 -0.53 -11.65 -6.35
N VAL A 3 -1.37 -12.52 -6.87
CA VAL A 3 -1.25 -13.09 -8.21
C VAL A 3 -2.64 -13.22 -8.79
N ARG A 4 -2.85 -12.75 -10.01
CA ARG A 4 -4.07 -13.03 -10.76
C ARG A 4 -3.96 -14.42 -11.36
N VAL A 5 -4.93 -15.29 -11.09
CA VAL A 5 -4.93 -16.70 -11.51
C VAL A 5 -6.24 -17.02 -12.22
N TRP A 6 -6.15 -17.74 -13.34
CA TRP A 6 -7.27 -18.44 -13.95
C TRP A 6 -7.12 -19.93 -13.67
N SER A 7 -8.17 -20.55 -13.14
CA SER A 7 -8.20 -21.97 -12.80
C SER A 7 -9.41 -22.68 -13.41
N PRO A 8 -9.26 -23.92 -13.90
CA PRO A 8 -10.39 -24.72 -14.39
C PRO A 8 -11.36 -25.12 -13.26
N ASP A 9 -10.87 -25.22 -12.02
CA ASP A 9 -11.64 -25.66 -10.86
C ASP A 9 -11.51 -24.67 -9.68
N ALA A 10 -12.62 -24.47 -8.95
CA ALA A 10 -12.63 -23.78 -7.66
C ALA A 10 -12.15 -24.74 -6.55
N GLY A 11 -11.65 -24.19 -5.44
CA GLY A 11 -11.09 -24.95 -4.33
C GLY A 11 -9.75 -25.60 -4.63
N THR A 12 -9.06 -25.17 -5.69
CA THR A 12 -7.73 -25.69 -6.06
C THR A 12 -6.67 -25.06 -5.18
N PRO A 13 -5.86 -25.86 -4.44
CA PRO A 13 -4.78 -25.31 -3.62
C PRO A 13 -3.65 -24.78 -4.49
N ILE A 14 -3.34 -23.50 -4.35
CA ILE A 14 -2.22 -22.82 -5.00
C ILE A 14 -1.21 -22.46 -3.91
N ARG A 15 0.03 -22.90 -4.07
CA ARG A 15 1.12 -22.60 -3.14
C ARG A 15 2.09 -21.61 -3.73
N LEU A 16 2.53 -20.65 -2.92
CA LEU A 16 3.60 -19.72 -3.27
C LEU A 16 4.77 -19.90 -2.29
N LYS A 17 5.97 -20.10 -2.84
CA LYS A 17 7.23 -20.17 -2.11
C LYS A 17 8.08 -18.97 -2.47
N VAL A 18 8.71 -18.35 -1.47
CA VAL A 18 9.84 -17.42 -1.67
C VAL A 18 11.08 -17.95 -0.97
N GLU A 19 12.24 -17.78 -1.59
CA GLU A 19 13.52 -18.27 -1.08
C GLU A 19 14.68 -17.32 -1.41
N ASP A 20 15.76 -17.40 -0.64
CA ASP A 20 17.05 -16.86 -1.03
C ASP A 20 17.53 -17.63 -2.27
N ALA A 21 17.80 -16.93 -3.37
CA ALA A 21 18.19 -17.55 -4.64
C ALA A 21 19.48 -18.37 -4.53
N ASN A 22 20.33 -18.09 -3.53
CA ASN A 22 21.59 -18.78 -3.30
C ASN A 22 21.52 -19.84 -2.19
N ASP A 23 20.43 -19.91 -1.44
CA ASP A 23 20.26 -20.83 -0.31
C ASP A 23 18.80 -21.26 -0.16
N PRO A 24 18.39 -22.39 -0.77
CA PRO A 24 17.00 -22.86 -0.74
C PRO A 24 16.53 -23.32 0.64
N THR A 25 17.43 -23.39 1.64
CA THR A 25 17.04 -23.65 3.04
C THR A 25 16.47 -22.42 3.73
N LYS A 26 16.74 -21.22 3.19
CA LYS A 26 16.12 -19.95 3.61
C LYS A 26 14.89 -19.69 2.75
N SER A 27 13.76 -20.22 3.20
CA SER A 27 12.50 -20.09 2.47
C SER A 27 11.30 -20.01 3.40
N VAL A 28 10.20 -19.53 2.86
CA VAL A 28 8.87 -19.61 3.48
C VAL A 28 7.85 -19.94 2.39
N GLU A 29 6.83 -20.71 2.75
CA GLU A 29 5.75 -21.14 1.88
C GLU A 29 4.41 -20.73 2.47
N THR A 30 3.50 -20.23 1.64
CA THR A 30 2.10 -19.97 2.01
C THR A 30 1.19 -20.55 0.93
N GLU A 31 -0.06 -20.85 1.29
CA GLU A 31 -1.02 -21.53 0.42
C GLU A 31 -2.40 -20.91 0.57
N THR A 32 -3.09 -20.76 -0.56
CA THR A 32 -4.49 -20.34 -0.61
C THR A 32 -5.21 -21.13 -1.69
N SER A 33 -6.54 -21.18 -1.64
CA SER A 33 -7.34 -21.92 -2.62
C SER A 33 -8.07 -20.97 -3.56
N THR A 34 -8.20 -21.37 -4.83
CA THR A 34 -9.10 -20.70 -5.76
C THR A 34 -10.53 -20.71 -5.23
N THR A 35 -11.30 -19.66 -5.52
CA THR A 35 -12.71 -19.56 -5.14
C THR A 35 -13.65 -19.67 -6.34
N VAL A 36 -13.12 -19.45 -7.54
CA VAL A 36 -13.89 -19.54 -8.80
C VAL A 36 -13.31 -20.59 -9.74
N ALA A 37 -14.16 -21.08 -10.64
CA ALA A 37 -13.82 -22.06 -11.66
C ALA A 37 -14.05 -21.45 -13.04
N MET A 38 -13.18 -21.76 -14.00
CA MET A 38 -13.22 -21.28 -15.37
C MET A 38 -13.20 -19.75 -15.51
N ASP A 39 -12.68 -19.03 -14.51
CA ASP A 39 -12.60 -17.57 -14.50
C ASP A 39 -11.30 -17.08 -13.83
N TRP A 40 -10.96 -15.82 -14.07
CA TRP A 40 -9.86 -15.13 -13.41
C TRP A 40 -10.27 -14.64 -12.02
N GLU A 41 -9.39 -14.83 -11.03
CA GLU A 41 -9.48 -14.19 -9.72
C GLU A 41 -8.10 -13.70 -9.27
N THR A 42 -8.06 -12.76 -8.33
CA THR A 42 -6.80 -12.34 -7.69
C THR A 42 -6.67 -13.05 -6.35
N LEU A 43 -5.62 -13.87 -6.23
CA LEU A 43 -5.29 -14.59 -5.00
C LEU A 43 -4.28 -13.79 -4.19
N GLU A 44 -4.51 -13.70 -2.88
CA GLU A 44 -3.58 -13.10 -1.92
C GLU A 44 -2.86 -14.19 -1.12
N PHE A 45 -1.54 -14.10 -1.09
CA PHE A 45 -0.61 -14.98 -0.40
C PHE A 45 0.01 -14.23 0.78
N ASP A 46 -0.40 -14.58 1.99
CA ASP A 46 0.11 -14.03 3.24
C ASP A 46 1.22 -14.93 3.81
N PHE A 47 2.46 -14.45 3.77
CA PHE A 47 3.61 -15.19 4.28
C PHE A 47 3.74 -15.18 5.82
N ASN A 48 2.95 -14.37 6.53
CA ASN A 48 2.80 -14.51 7.99
C ASN A 48 1.91 -15.71 8.36
N ASN A 49 1.18 -16.26 7.40
CA ASN A 49 0.41 -17.49 7.52
C ASN A 49 1.11 -18.58 6.72
N GLU A 50 2.25 -19.06 7.23
CA GLU A 50 3.02 -20.10 6.56
C GLU A 50 2.26 -21.44 6.56
N VAL A 51 2.57 -22.27 5.56
CA VAL A 51 2.07 -23.66 5.55
C VAL A 51 2.66 -24.40 6.75
N ALA A 52 1.80 -25.01 7.56
CA ALA A 52 2.20 -25.80 8.72
C ALA A 52 3.24 -26.88 8.34
N GLY A 53 4.34 -26.93 9.08
CA GLY A 53 5.46 -27.84 8.81
C GLY A 53 6.52 -27.28 7.86
N THR A 54 6.37 -26.05 7.39
CA THR A 54 7.42 -25.28 6.70
C THR A 54 8.06 -24.26 7.64
N ALA A 55 9.13 -23.59 7.19
CA ALA A 55 9.79 -22.56 8.01
C ALA A 55 8.94 -21.26 8.03
N PRO A 56 8.79 -20.59 9.19
CA PRO A 56 8.09 -19.32 9.28
C PRO A 56 8.86 -18.21 8.58
N LEU A 57 8.16 -17.14 8.21
CA LEU A 57 8.76 -15.95 7.61
C LEU A 57 9.86 -15.37 8.52
N ASN A 58 11.08 -15.31 7.99
CA ASN A 58 12.21 -14.69 8.66
C ASN A 58 12.65 -13.41 7.94
N MET A 59 12.48 -12.26 8.58
CA MET A 59 12.79 -10.93 8.03
C MET A 59 14.28 -10.65 7.84
N THR A 60 15.17 -11.52 8.34
CA THR A 60 16.61 -11.41 8.13
C THR A 60 17.09 -12.07 6.84
N TYR A 61 16.22 -12.84 6.16
CA TYR A 61 16.57 -13.52 4.92
C TYR A 61 16.34 -12.62 3.71
N ALA A 62 17.21 -12.75 2.71
CA ALA A 62 17.12 -12.01 1.45
C ALA A 62 16.37 -12.83 0.39
N TYR A 63 15.05 -12.93 0.54
CA TYR A 63 14.21 -13.62 -0.46
C TYR A 63 14.34 -12.96 -1.83
N SER A 64 14.81 -13.72 -2.81
CA SER A 64 15.19 -13.22 -4.14
C SER A 64 14.78 -14.15 -5.27
N LYS A 65 14.00 -15.20 -4.96
CA LYS A 65 13.42 -16.14 -5.91
C LYS A 65 12.01 -16.54 -5.45
N ALA A 66 11.06 -16.56 -6.38
CA ALA A 66 9.68 -16.99 -6.13
C ALA A 66 9.34 -18.22 -6.98
N SER A 67 8.46 -19.08 -6.47
CA SER A 67 7.94 -20.24 -7.20
C SER A 67 6.47 -20.46 -6.85
N ILE A 68 5.63 -20.60 -7.89
CA ILE A 68 4.20 -20.86 -7.76
C ILE A 68 3.91 -22.31 -8.15
N PHE A 69 3.06 -22.99 -7.37
CA PHE A 69 2.68 -24.38 -7.60
C PHE A 69 1.16 -24.48 -7.66
N PHE A 70 0.65 -24.98 -8.79
CA PHE A 70 -0.78 -25.16 -9.01
C PHE A 70 -1.23 -26.56 -8.60
N ASN A 71 -2.36 -26.65 -7.90
CA ASN A 71 -2.91 -27.89 -7.38
C ASN A 71 -1.90 -28.68 -6.53
N PHE A 72 -1.25 -27.97 -5.61
CA PHE A 72 -0.15 -28.52 -4.81
C PHE A 72 -0.62 -29.75 -4.00
N GLY A 73 0.21 -30.79 -3.94
CA GLY A 73 -0.11 -32.04 -3.25
C GLY A 73 -0.92 -33.05 -4.08
N THR A 74 -1.43 -32.67 -5.26
CA THR A 74 -2.18 -33.57 -6.15
C THR A 74 -1.36 -33.90 -7.40
N THR A 75 -1.27 -35.18 -7.77
CA THR A 75 -0.55 -35.57 -8.98
C THR A 75 -1.38 -35.30 -10.24
N GLY A 76 -0.73 -35.10 -11.39
CA GLY A 76 -1.43 -34.97 -12.68
C GLY A 76 -2.17 -36.23 -13.12
N MET A 77 -1.84 -37.40 -12.55
CA MET A 77 -2.62 -38.64 -12.76
C MET A 77 -3.97 -38.56 -12.04
N ASP A 78 -3.98 -38.06 -10.80
CA ASP A 78 -5.19 -37.97 -9.98
C ASP A 78 -6.10 -36.81 -10.43
N ALA A 79 -5.50 -35.67 -10.77
CA ALA A 79 -6.23 -34.48 -11.21
C ALA A 79 -6.63 -34.51 -12.70
N GLY A 80 -5.96 -35.36 -13.49
CA GLY A 80 -5.93 -35.24 -14.94
C GLY A 80 -5.11 -34.02 -15.41
N VAL A 81 -4.99 -33.86 -16.73
CA VAL A 81 -4.35 -32.67 -17.32
C VAL A 81 -5.21 -31.45 -17.05
N LYS A 82 -4.64 -30.47 -16.34
CA LYS A 82 -5.25 -29.17 -16.06
C LYS A 82 -4.35 -28.06 -16.57
N ILE A 83 -4.93 -26.97 -17.06
CA ILE A 83 -4.21 -25.81 -17.56
C ILE A 83 -4.57 -24.64 -16.66
N TYR A 84 -3.56 -23.97 -16.11
CA TYR A 84 -3.71 -22.77 -15.29
C TYR A 84 -3.03 -21.61 -16.00
N PHE A 85 -3.59 -20.41 -15.86
CA PHE A 85 -2.95 -19.17 -16.31
C PHE A 85 -2.74 -18.27 -15.10
N TRP A 86 -1.68 -17.47 -15.13
CA TRP A 86 -1.37 -16.53 -14.08
C TRP A 86 -0.71 -15.30 -14.65
N ASP A 87 -0.98 -14.15 -14.03
CA ASP A 87 -0.46 -12.84 -14.40
C ASP A 87 -0.47 -11.91 -13.18
N ASP A 88 -0.01 -10.67 -13.34
CA ASP A 88 -0.10 -9.61 -12.32
C ASP A 88 0.50 -10.04 -10.96
N VAL A 89 1.73 -10.58 -10.96
CA VAL A 89 2.44 -10.95 -9.72
C VAL A 89 3.01 -9.72 -9.06
N GLU A 90 2.49 -9.40 -7.88
CA GLU A 90 2.88 -8.20 -7.14
C GLU A 90 3.20 -8.47 -5.66
N PHE A 91 4.20 -7.77 -5.14
CA PHE A 91 4.39 -7.66 -3.71
C PHE A 91 3.48 -6.55 -3.20
N VAL A 92 2.61 -6.88 -2.24
CA VAL A 92 1.73 -5.91 -1.60
C VAL A 92 2.51 -5.25 -0.46
N SER A 93 3.45 -4.37 -0.80
CA SER A 93 3.70 -3.20 0.05
C SER A 93 2.58 -2.23 -0.27
N GLY A 94 1.91 -1.62 0.71
CA GLY A 94 0.74 -0.78 0.45
C GLY A 94 0.97 0.15 -0.75
N GLY A 95 0.28 -0.13 -1.87
CA GLY A 95 0.46 0.50 -3.19
C GLY A 95 1.00 -0.45 -4.27
N GLY A 96 0.12 -1.18 -4.97
CA GLY A 96 0.49 -2.19 -6.00
C GLY A 96 1.45 -1.66 -7.06
N GLY A 97 2.70 -2.13 -7.06
CA GLY A 97 3.71 -1.82 -8.08
C GLY A 97 4.14 -0.35 -8.22
N LEU A 98 3.50 0.57 -7.51
CA LEU A 98 3.81 1.99 -7.53
C LEU A 98 4.99 2.28 -6.60
N ALA A 99 5.79 3.28 -6.95
CA ALA A 99 6.83 3.81 -6.10
C ALA A 99 6.21 4.35 -4.80
N GLN A 100 6.86 4.10 -3.67
CA GLN A 100 6.46 4.68 -2.39
C GLN A 100 6.52 6.22 -2.47
N ILE A 101 5.53 6.90 -1.87
CA ILE A 101 5.48 8.36 -1.80
C ILE A 101 6.75 8.96 -1.19
N ASP A 102 7.18 10.12 -1.70
CA ASP A 102 8.26 10.91 -1.11
C ASP A 102 8.05 12.42 -1.32
N LEU A 103 8.91 13.25 -0.72
CA LEU A 103 8.93 14.70 -0.92
C LEU A 103 9.69 15.10 -2.20
N PRO A 104 9.22 16.10 -2.96
CA PRO A 104 7.95 16.80 -2.78
C PRO A 104 6.74 15.95 -3.22
N VAL A 105 5.63 16.04 -2.48
CA VAL A 105 4.37 15.42 -2.87
C VAL A 105 3.64 16.32 -3.85
N THR A 106 3.40 15.83 -5.07
CA THR A 106 2.76 16.58 -6.15
C THR A 106 1.42 16.02 -6.61
N PHE A 107 1.12 14.75 -6.33
CA PHE A 107 -0.06 14.01 -6.83
C PHE A 107 -0.09 13.73 -8.34
N GLU A 108 0.97 14.08 -9.09
CA GLU A 108 0.98 14.02 -10.56
C GLU A 108 1.50 12.70 -11.16
N ASP A 109 2.31 11.93 -10.43
CA ASP A 109 2.95 10.73 -10.98
C ASP A 109 2.06 9.50 -10.81
N ALA A 110 1.50 9.01 -11.91
CA ALA A 110 0.69 7.80 -11.94
C ALA A 110 1.47 6.54 -11.52
N ASN A 111 2.80 6.60 -11.40
CA ASN A 111 3.65 5.53 -10.90
C ASN A 111 3.97 5.64 -9.41
N VAL A 112 3.40 6.61 -8.67
CA VAL A 112 3.62 6.78 -7.22
C VAL A 112 2.34 6.44 -6.45
N ASP A 113 2.49 5.71 -5.33
CA ASP A 113 1.38 5.42 -4.43
C ASP A 113 1.08 6.62 -3.54
N TYR A 114 0.09 7.40 -3.94
CA TYR A 114 -0.43 8.52 -3.15
C TYR A 114 -1.59 8.14 -2.23
N THR A 115 -1.71 6.88 -1.81
CA THR A 115 -2.80 6.41 -0.91
C THR A 115 -3.03 7.39 0.24
N LEU A 116 -4.29 7.81 0.39
CA LEU A 116 -4.76 8.69 1.46
C LEU A 116 -5.59 7.86 2.45
N THR A 117 -5.19 7.89 3.73
CA THR A 117 -5.91 7.19 4.80
C THR A 117 -6.54 8.19 5.75
N ASP A 118 -7.86 8.27 5.74
CA ASP A 118 -8.61 9.20 6.59
C ASP A 118 -8.83 8.66 8.01
N PHE A 119 -8.96 9.57 8.96
CA PHE A 119 -9.32 9.27 10.34
C PHE A 119 -10.23 10.35 10.94
N GLY A 120 -10.94 9.98 12.01
CA GLY A 120 -11.84 10.89 12.72
C GLY A 120 -13.01 11.41 11.87
N GLY A 121 -13.42 10.71 10.82
CA GLY A 121 -14.54 11.11 9.96
C GLY A 121 -14.18 12.13 8.87
N ASN A 122 -12.89 12.36 8.60
CA ASN A 122 -12.47 13.07 7.39
C ASN A 122 -12.72 12.22 6.13
N ALA A 123 -12.82 12.86 4.97
CA ALA A 123 -12.88 12.18 3.68
C ALA A 123 -11.97 12.88 2.67
N SER A 124 -10.96 12.19 2.16
CA SER A 124 -9.99 12.74 1.23
C SER A 124 -9.96 12.02 -0.11
N SER A 125 -9.57 12.75 -1.15
CA SER A 125 -9.42 12.23 -2.51
C SER A 125 -8.38 13.03 -3.28
N ILE A 126 -7.88 12.46 -4.37
CA ILE A 126 -7.07 13.21 -5.35
C ILE A 126 -8.01 13.64 -6.47
N VAL A 127 -8.05 14.94 -6.74
CA VAL A 127 -8.96 15.56 -7.70
C VAL A 127 -8.21 16.51 -8.62
N GLU A 128 -8.85 16.93 -9.71
CA GLU A 128 -8.37 18.03 -10.54
C GLU A 128 -8.29 19.34 -9.72
N ASP A 129 -7.24 20.12 -9.90
CA ASP A 129 -7.11 21.43 -9.26
C ASP A 129 -8.23 22.35 -9.77
N PRO A 130 -9.05 22.93 -8.88
CA PRO A 130 -10.20 23.74 -9.25
C PRO A 130 -9.84 25.04 -9.98
N THR A 131 -8.57 25.44 -9.95
CA THR A 131 -8.05 26.64 -10.62
C THR A 131 -7.11 26.32 -11.80
N ASP A 132 -6.66 25.08 -11.92
CA ASP A 132 -5.79 24.61 -13.01
C ASP A 132 -6.10 23.16 -13.40
N PRO A 133 -6.98 22.93 -14.38
CA PRO A 133 -7.36 21.60 -14.84
C PRO A 133 -6.22 20.69 -15.32
N THR A 134 -5.01 21.22 -15.50
CA THR A 134 -3.84 20.45 -15.91
C THR A 134 -3.05 19.86 -14.74
N ASN A 135 -3.46 20.17 -13.51
CA ASN A 135 -2.84 19.73 -12.26
C ASN A 135 -3.84 18.94 -11.42
N THR A 136 -3.34 18.02 -10.61
CA THR A 136 -4.11 17.31 -9.57
C THR A 136 -3.67 17.73 -8.18
N VAL A 137 -4.57 17.60 -7.21
CA VAL A 137 -4.35 18.01 -5.82
C VAL A 137 -5.02 17.05 -4.86
N GLY A 138 -4.46 16.93 -3.66
CA GLY A 138 -5.16 16.32 -2.53
C GLY A 138 -6.28 17.24 -2.04
N GLN A 139 -7.52 16.75 -2.08
CA GLN A 139 -8.68 17.36 -1.46
C GLN A 139 -9.00 16.64 -0.16
N SER A 140 -9.28 17.42 0.90
CA SER A 140 -9.83 16.91 2.16
C SER A 140 -11.17 17.57 2.45
N VAL A 141 -12.18 16.75 2.72
CA VAL A 141 -13.52 17.16 3.15
C VAL A 141 -13.66 16.82 4.63
N LYS A 142 -13.67 17.87 5.46
CA LYS A 142 -14.04 17.74 6.88
C LYS A 142 -15.56 17.61 6.96
N THR A 143 -16.04 16.36 7.03
CA THR A 143 -17.47 16.03 6.95
C THR A 143 -18.27 16.46 8.18
N ASP A 144 -19.60 16.37 8.13
CA ASP A 144 -20.48 16.61 9.29
C ASP A 144 -20.24 15.63 10.45
N ALA A 145 -19.65 14.46 10.16
CA ALA A 145 -19.26 13.46 11.16
C ALA A 145 -17.81 13.64 11.65
N ALA A 146 -17.09 14.65 11.16
CA ALA A 146 -15.68 14.81 11.45
C ALA A 146 -15.44 15.32 12.87
N GLU A 147 -14.58 14.61 13.59
CA GLU A 147 -14.07 14.98 14.90
C GLU A 147 -13.18 16.23 14.84
N LEU A 148 -12.97 16.85 16.00
CA LEU A 148 -12.09 18.04 16.12
C LEU A 148 -10.66 17.75 15.63
N TRP A 149 -10.24 16.50 15.74
CA TRP A 149 -8.91 16.01 15.35
C TRP A 149 -8.92 15.23 14.03
N ALA A 150 -10.02 15.21 13.28
CA ALA A 150 -10.09 14.51 11.99
C ALA A 150 -9.03 15.00 11.00
N GLY A 151 -8.48 14.07 10.22
CA GLY A 151 -7.44 14.37 9.24
C GLY A 151 -7.15 13.19 8.31
N THR A 152 -6.05 13.31 7.57
CA THR A 152 -5.62 12.32 6.57
C THR A 152 -4.13 12.06 6.70
N THR A 153 -3.76 10.79 6.69
CA THR A 153 -2.38 10.34 6.53
C THR A 153 -2.09 10.12 5.04
N MET A 154 -0.96 10.66 4.56
CA MET A 154 -0.48 10.46 3.20
C MET A 154 0.56 9.33 3.18
N GLY A 155 0.32 8.32 2.34
CA GLY A 155 1.14 7.12 2.24
C GLY A 155 0.77 6.06 3.29
N THR A 156 0.77 4.79 2.87
CA THR A 156 0.37 3.67 3.73
C THR A 156 1.48 3.27 4.72
N THR A 157 2.74 3.31 4.28
CA THR A 157 3.92 2.85 5.06
C THR A 157 4.88 4.00 5.40
N GLY A 158 4.42 5.24 5.30
CA GLY A 158 5.26 6.43 5.39
C GLY A 158 5.99 6.76 4.09
N PHE A 159 6.94 7.69 4.17
CA PHE A 159 7.69 8.21 3.01
C PHE A 159 8.89 7.31 2.69
N ALA A 160 9.30 7.28 1.42
CA ALA A 160 10.45 6.49 0.96
C ALA A 160 11.78 6.94 1.60
N THR A 161 11.91 8.24 1.92
CA THR A 161 13.07 8.79 2.60
C THR A 161 12.70 9.48 3.92
N VAL A 162 13.67 9.53 4.84
CA VAL A 162 13.51 10.25 6.11
C VAL A 162 13.44 11.75 5.81
N ILE A 163 12.40 12.41 6.32
CA ILE A 163 12.27 13.87 6.22
C ILE A 163 13.50 14.51 6.90
N PRO A 164 14.35 15.26 6.17
CA PRO A 164 15.71 15.56 6.60
C PRO A 164 15.78 16.79 7.52
N PHE A 165 15.05 16.76 8.64
CA PHE A 165 15.13 17.81 9.64
C PHE A 165 16.54 17.90 10.24
N THR A 166 17.00 19.12 10.44
CA THR A 166 18.24 19.42 11.18
C THR A 166 17.97 20.59 12.12
N ALA A 167 18.89 20.86 13.06
CA ALA A 167 18.75 22.01 13.97
C ALA A 167 18.59 23.36 13.24
N SER A 168 19.09 23.47 12.00
CA SER A 168 18.98 24.67 11.15
C SER A 168 17.93 24.54 10.04
N ASN A 169 17.30 23.38 9.88
CA ASN A 169 16.30 23.14 8.85
C ASN A 169 15.10 22.39 9.46
N THR A 170 14.10 23.16 9.89
CA THR A 170 12.94 22.69 10.67
C THR A 170 11.61 23.06 10.01
N THR A 171 11.63 23.54 8.76
CA THR A 171 10.46 24.09 8.08
C THR A 171 10.03 23.20 6.93
N MET A 172 8.72 22.99 6.81
CA MET A 172 8.07 22.42 5.64
C MET A 172 7.04 23.42 5.12
N SER A 173 6.77 23.39 3.82
CA SER A 173 5.76 24.24 3.19
C SER A 173 4.71 23.39 2.49
N VAL A 174 3.44 23.74 2.68
CA VAL A 174 2.31 23.20 1.93
C VAL A 174 1.56 24.38 1.34
N ARG A 175 1.18 24.29 0.06
CA ARG A 175 0.25 25.24 -0.55
C ARG A 175 -1.17 24.79 -0.22
N VAL A 176 -1.96 25.66 0.40
CA VAL A 176 -3.32 25.32 0.85
C VAL A 176 -4.32 26.26 0.20
N TRP A 177 -5.41 25.69 -0.30
CA TRP A 177 -6.58 26.42 -0.76
C TRP A 177 -7.73 26.11 0.21
N SER A 178 -8.22 27.13 0.93
CA SER A 178 -9.21 26.98 2.01
C SER A 178 -10.37 27.93 1.79
N PRO A 179 -11.64 27.48 2.00
CA PRO A 179 -12.83 28.29 1.73
C PRO A 179 -12.81 29.60 2.51
N ASP A 180 -12.22 29.58 3.71
CA ASP A 180 -12.12 30.73 4.60
C ASP A 180 -10.65 31.10 4.91
N ALA A 181 -10.43 32.39 5.19
CA ALA A 181 -9.22 32.89 5.83
C ALA A 181 -9.30 32.68 7.35
N GLY A 182 -8.15 32.49 8.00
CA GLY A 182 -8.08 32.25 9.44
C GLY A 182 -8.40 30.80 9.84
N THR A 183 -8.52 29.88 8.89
CA THR A 183 -8.73 28.45 9.15
C THR A 183 -7.45 27.84 9.70
N PRO A 184 -7.48 27.16 10.86
CA PRO A 184 -6.33 26.43 11.37
C PRO A 184 -5.99 25.23 10.49
N ILE A 185 -4.75 25.16 10.03
CA ILE A 185 -4.18 24.03 9.31
C ILE A 185 -3.04 23.46 10.14
N ARG A 186 -3.19 22.19 10.52
CA ARG A 186 -2.18 21.45 11.26
C ARG A 186 -1.47 20.48 10.35
N LEU A 187 -0.14 20.51 10.37
CA LEU A 187 0.71 19.49 9.77
C LEU A 187 1.38 18.70 10.89
N LYS A 188 1.25 17.37 10.84
CA LYS A 188 1.93 16.44 11.73
C LYS A 188 2.95 15.63 10.92
N VAL A 189 4.12 15.41 11.49
CA VAL A 189 5.13 14.45 11.02
C VAL A 189 5.39 13.44 12.14
N GLU A 190 5.47 12.17 11.79
CA GLU A 190 5.72 11.08 12.74
C GLU A 190 6.65 9.99 12.18
N ASP A 191 7.27 9.22 13.08
CA ASP A 191 7.92 7.97 12.73
C ASP A 191 6.84 6.95 12.33
N ALA A 192 6.88 6.46 11.09
CA ALA A 192 5.89 5.54 10.55
C ALA A 192 5.77 4.22 11.33
N ASN A 193 6.80 3.86 12.13
CA ASN A 193 6.81 2.66 12.95
C ASN A 193 6.56 2.94 14.44
N ASP A 194 6.46 4.21 14.85
CA ASP A 194 6.31 4.61 16.24
C ASP A 194 5.55 5.94 16.37
N PRO A 195 4.21 5.91 16.57
CA PRO A 195 3.40 7.11 16.62
C PRO A 195 3.70 8.00 17.85
N THR A 196 4.47 7.51 18.83
CA THR A 196 4.90 8.32 19.98
C THR A 196 6.03 9.29 19.63
N LYS A 197 6.72 9.08 18.50
CA LYS A 197 7.71 10.00 17.94
C LYS A 197 7.05 10.85 16.88
N SER A 198 6.49 11.98 17.29
CA SER A 198 5.83 12.90 16.38
C SER A 198 6.05 14.36 16.76
N VAL A 199 5.86 15.24 15.78
CA VAL A 199 5.81 16.69 15.95
C VAL A 199 4.66 17.24 15.12
N GLU A 200 3.97 18.24 15.64
CA GLU A 200 2.91 18.94 14.93
C GLU A 200 3.13 20.45 14.99
N THR A 201 2.77 21.13 13.91
CA THR A 201 2.74 22.60 13.84
C THR A 201 1.42 23.04 13.24
N GLU A 202 0.94 24.21 13.66
CA GLU A 202 -0.32 24.78 13.22
C GLU A 202 -0.10 26.20 12.70
N THR A 203 -0.73 26.52 11.58
CA THR A 203 -0.74 27.85 11.00
C THR A 203 -2.13 28.19 10.51
N LEU A 204 -2.44 29.48 10.40
CA LEU A 204 -3.72 29.95 9.87
C LEU A 204 -3.62 30.23 8.38
N THR A 205 -4.68 29.91 7.64
CA THR A 205 -4.82 30.38 6.25
C THR A 205 -4.88 31.90 6.23
N THR A 206 -4.17 32.52 5.28
CA THR A 206 -4.10 33.98 5.19
C THR A 206 -5.11 34.57 4.20
N ALA A 207 -5.67 33.73 3.33
CA ALA A 207 -6.67 34.09 2.34
C ALA A 207 -7.77 33.03 2.26
N ALA A 208 -8.97 33.47 1.91
CA ALA A 208 -10.10 32.62 1.53
C ALA A 208 -9.99 32.25 0.04
N MET A 209 -10.71 31.22 -0.41
CA MET A 209 -10.83 30.92 -1.85
C MET A 209 -11.40 32.16 -2.58
N SER A 210 -10.75 32.55 -3.69
CA SER A 210 -11.21 33.58 -4.63
C SER A 210 -11.04 33.10 -6.06
#